data_AF-Q2BYJ8-F1
#
_entry.id   AF-Q2BYJ8-F1
#
_cell.length_a   1.000
_cell.length_b   1.000
_cell.length_c   1.000
_cell.angle_alpha   90.00
_cell.angle_beta   90.00
_cell.angle_gamma   90.00
#
_symmetry.space_group_name_H-M   'P 1'
#
loop_
_entity.id
_entity.type
_entity.pdbx_description
1 polymer ?
#
loop_
_entity_poly.entity_id
_entity_poly.type
_entity_poly.pdbx_seq_one_letter_code
_entity_poly.pdbx_strand_id
1 'polypeptide(L)'
;MNIQTQPMHRYIDHRGNLIASLPEWANDKLLQQFYRDMVLVRHYDKKAIALQRTGKLGTYPSHLGSEAIGIAIGSAMQSTDVLAPYYRDMPTLWARGISMLQNLQYWGGDELGSNFPSRSPDISHNDDMPFCVPISTQCTHAVGIAAAMKIKGLHRVTVATCGDGATSKGDFLESLNCAGVWNIPLVFVINNNQWAISVPLHLQCHAEHLVDKAKGAGIKGIMVDGNDIVAMYDALLQSLDQARKGKGATLIEAVSYRLCDHTTADDASRYRDDEEVKQAWQYDPIARLKTYLINQNLWSEVEESQWLDICYQRINQAVDQYLALTVQAPESAFDYLYEKADPDLHSQRDELINKAMRMEKQNSGGNNG
;
A
#
# COMPACT_ATOMS: atom_id res chain seq x y z
N MET A 1 -14.76 4.83 19.24
CA MET A 1 -14.12 3.80 20.08
C MET A 1 -12.81 4.38 20.60
N ASN A 2 -12.44 4.22 21.88
CA ASN A 2 -11.19 4.82 22.37
C ASN A 2 -10.00 3.95 21.93
N ILE A 3 -9.37 4.31 20.80
CA ILE A 3 -8.21 3.62 20.22
C ILE A 3 -7.04 3.51 21.22
N GLN A 4 -6.97 4.39 22.23
CA GLN A 4 -5.93 4.33 23.26
C GLN A 4 -6.10 3.16 24.24
N THR A 5 -7.33 2.70 24.49
CA THR A 5 -7.60 1.66 25.51
C THR A 5 -7.53 0.24 24.96
N GLN A 6 -7.37 0.08 23.64
CA GLN A 6 -7.21 -1.23 23.04
C GLN A 6 -5.83 -1.81 23.38
N PRO A 7 -5.72 -3.11 23.70
CA PRO A 7 -4.47 -3.76 24.07
C PRO A 7 -3.60 -4.04 22.84
N MET A 8 -3.14 -2.97 22.20
CA MET A 8 -2.31 -3.01 20.99
C MET A 8 -0.83 -2.86 21.33
N HIS A 9 0.03 -3.50 20.53
CA HIS A 9 1.47 -3.25 20.57
C HIS A 9 1.75 -1.78 20.21
N ARG A 10 2.50 -1.09 21.07
CA ARG A 10 2.80 0.35 20.97
C ARG A 10 4.04 0.69 21.80
N TYR A 11 4.90 1.54 21.26
CA TYR A 11 6.07 2.12 21.92
C TYR A 11 5.92 3.63 22.13
N ILE A 12 5.36 4.33 21.14
CA ILE A 12 5.17 5.77 21.12
C ILE A 12 3.67 6.08 21.13
N ASP A 13 3.20 6.79 22.15
CA ASP A 13 1.82 7.24 22.23
C ASP A 13 1.50 8.34 21.19
N HIS A 14 0.22 8.67 21.01
CA HIS A 14 -0.22 9.70 20.05
C HIS A 14 0.32 11.11 20.33
N ARG A 15 0.91 11.35 21.51
CA ARG A 15 1.53 12.63 21.90
C ARG A 15 3.05 12.61 21.73
N GLY A 16 3.61 11.53 21.19
CA GLY A 16 5.05 11.38 20.99
C GLY A 16 5.83 10.98 22.25
N ASN A 17 5.17 10.50 23.30
CA ASN A 17 5.86 10.00 24.50
C ASN A 17 6.14 8.50 24.39
N LEU A 18 7.28 8.07 24.95
CA LEU A 18 7.56 6.65 25.14
C LEU A 18 6.68 6.06 26.23
N ILE A 19 6.00 4.97 25.92
CA ILE A 19 5.26 4.15 26.89
C ILE A 19 5.90 2.77 27.10
N ALA A 20 6.89 2.42 26.27
CA ALA A 20 7.73 1.25 26.40
C ALA A 20 9.16 1.58 25.92
N SER A 21 10.15 0.81 26.39
CA SER A 21 11.52 0.93 25.90
C SER A 21 11.59 0.58 24.41
N LEU A 22 12.26 1.42 23.62
CA LEU A 22 12.44 1.15 22.20
C LEU A 22 13.28 -0.12 21.98
N PRO A 23 13.00 -0.90 20.91
CA PRO A 23 13.86 -2.00 20.50
C PRO A 23 15.27 -1.53 20.11
N GLU A 24 16.28 -2.40 20.24
CA GLU A 24 17.68 -2.07 19.92
C GLU A 24 17.89 -1.59 18.48
N TRP A 25 17.07 -2.08 17.54
CA TRP A 25 17.16 -1.69 16.13
C TRP A 25 16.70 -0.23 15.89
N ALA A 26 15.90 0.35 16.79
CA ALA A 26 15.23 1.65 16.63
C ALA A 26 16.17 2.83 16.94
N ASN A 27 17.28 2.90 16.20
CA ASN A 27 18.25 3.99 16.32
C ASN A 27 17.77 5.29 15.65
N ASP A 28 18.33 6.40 16.09
CA ASP A 28 17.97 7.77 15.66
C ASP A 28 17.91 7.94 14.14
N LYS A 29 18.93 7.43 13.43
CA LYS A 29 19.04 7.56 11.97
C LYS A 29 17.89 6.87 11.26
N LEU A 30 17.51 5.67 11.72
CA LEU A 30 16.40 4.92 11.15
C LEU A 30 15.06 5.60 11.44
N LEU A 31 14.85 6.11 12.66
CA LEU A 31 13.62 6.83 13.01
C LEU A 31 13.47 8.13 12.20
N GLN A 32 14.56 8.89 12.00
CA GLN A 32 14.56 10.04 11.09
C GLN A 32 14.26 9.62 9.64
N GLN A 33 14.77 8.48 9.19
CA GLN A 33 14.49 7.98 7.83
C GLN A 33 13.02 7.62 7.67
N PHE A 34 12.42 6.91 8.63
CA PHE A 34 10.98 6.63 8.63
C PHE A 34 10.14 7.90 8.61
N TYR A 35 10.52 8.90 9.42
CA TYR A 35 9.84 10.20 9.38
C TYR A 35 9.90 10.84 8.00
N ARG A 36 11.10 10.89 7.41
CA ARG A 36 11.33 11.44 6.07
C ARG A 36 10.48 10.73 5.01
N ASP A 37 10.46 9.39 5.03
CA ASP A 37 9.70 8.60 4.07
C ASP A 37 8.18 8.80 4.23
N MET A 38 7.67 8.83 5.47
CA MET A 38 6.25 9.12 5.72
C MET A 38 5.84 10.52 5.23
N VAL A 39 6.67 11.54 5.48
CA VAL A 39 6.44 12.90 4.95
C VAL A 39 6.43 12.90 3.42
N LEU A 40 7.40 12.22 2.79
CA LEU A 40 7.48 12.17 1.33
C LEU A 40 6.23 11.55 0.71
N VAL A 41 5.78 10.39 1.21
CA VAL A 41 4.59 9.72 0.67
C VAL A 41 3.31 10.51 0.96
N ARG A 42 3.21 11.22 2.08
CA ARG A 42 2.10 12.16 2.38
C ARG A 42 2.01 13.30 1.37
N HIS A 43 3.16 13.89 1.02
CA HIS A 43 3.21 14.98 0.05
C HIS A 43 2.96 14.49 -1.37
N TYR A 44 3.44 13.28 -1.71
CA TYR A 44 3.12 12.62 -2.97
C TYR A 44 1.61 12.38 -3.10
N ASP A 45 0.96 11.88 -2.06
CA ASP A 45 -0.49 11.63 -2.02
C ASP A 45 -1.30 12.89 -2.36
N LYS A 46 -0.93 14.02 -1.72
CA LYS A 46 -1.54 15.33 -1.98
C LYS A 46 -1.36 15.77 -3.43
N LYS A 47 -0.19 15.51 -4.03
CA LYS A 47 0.08 15.82 -5.44
C LYS A 47 -0.75 14.95 -6.39
N ALA A 48 -0.87 13.64 -6.12
CA ALA A 48 -1.67 12.71 -6.91
C ALA A 48 -3.16 13.12 -6.92
N ILE A 49 -3.71 13.48 -5.75
CA ILE A 49 -5.08 14.03 -5.65
C ILE A 49 -5.22 15.32 -6.49
N ALA A 50 -4.23 16.22 -6.44
CA ALA A 50 -4.27 17.45 -7.23
C ALA A 50 -4.22 17.18 -8.75
N LEU A 51 -3.45 16.17 -9.19
CA LEU A 51 -3.44 15.73 -10.60
C LEU A 51 -4.80 15.18 -11.01
N GLN A 52 -5.44 14.37 -10.16
CA GLN A 52 -6.78 13.86 -10.43
C GLN A 52 -7.81 14.99 -10.57
N ARG A 53 -7.80 15.96 -9.64
CA ARG A 53 -8.70 17.13 -9.68
C ARG A 53 -8.51 18.03 -10.89
N THR A 54 -7.32 17.98 -11.52
CA THR A 54 -7.02 18.71 -12.75
C THR A 54 -7.18 17.85 -14.02
N GLY A 55 -7.72 16.64 -13.89
CA GLY A 55 -7.98 15.73 -15.02
C GLY A 55 -6.72 15.07 -15.59
N LYS A 56 -5.59 15.13 -14.88
CA LYS A 56 -4.30 14.56 -15.31
C LYS A 56 -4.01 13.17 -14.74
N LEU A 57 -4.87 12.67 -13.86
CA LEU A 57 -4.80 11.33 -13.27
C LEU A 57 -6.22 10.76 -13.22
N GLY A 58 -6.35 9.43 -13.31
CA GLY A 58 -7.60 8.72 -13.10
C GLY A 58 -8.02 8.70 -11.62
N THR A 59 -8.99 7.85 -11.28
CA THR A 59 -9.43 7.67 -9.89
C THR A 59 -8.27 7.23 -9.01
N TYR A 60 -8.04 7.91 -7.89
CA TYR A 60 -6.89 7.66 -7.04
C TYR A 60 -7.30 7.35 -5.58
N PRO A 61 -6.79 6.25 -4.98
CA PRO A 61 -7.09 5.85 -3.61
C PRO A 61 -6.03 6.37 -2.60
N SER A 62 -6.26 7.57 -2.06
CA SER A 62 -5.35 8.22 -1.10
C SER A 62 -4.96 7.34 0.10
N HIS A 63 -3.68 7.27 0.47
CA HIS A 63 -3.23 6.52 1.67
C HIS A 63 -3.18 7.36 2.96
N LEU A 64 -3.85 8.51 2.98
CA LEU A 64 -3.79 9.46 4.09
C LEU A 64 -4.18 8.83 5.45
N GLY A 65 -3.22 8.81 6.37
CA GLY A 65 -3.33 8.23 7.71
C GLY A 65 -2.73 6.82 7.83
N SER A 66 -2.36 6.18 6.72
CA SER A 66 -1.77 4.82 6.70
C SER A 66 -0.27 4.83 6.34
N GLU A 67 0.41 5.97 6.46
CA GLU A 67 1.81 6.11 6.05
C GLU A 67 2.73 5.18 6.85
N ALA A 68 2.56 5.14 8.17
CA ALA A 68 3.36 4.28 9.05
C ALA A 68 3.20 2.80 8.70
N ILE A 69 1.97 2.35 8.41
CA ILE A 69 1.70 0.97 8.00
C ILE A 69 2.53 0.60 6.77
N GLY A 70 2.39 1.38 5.69
CA GLY A 70 3.03 1.02 4.43
C GLY A 70 4.56 1.18 4.45
N ILE A 71 5.08 2.25 5.06
CA ILE A 71 6.53 2.43 5.23
C ILE A 71 7.12 1.28 6.06
N ALA A 72 6.49 0.88 7.17
CA ALA A 72 6.97 -0.25 7.96
C ALA A 72 7.01 -1.55 7.16
N ILE A 73 5.94 -1.86 6.40
CA ILE A 73 5.88 -3.09 5.58
C ILE A 73 7.03 -3.10 4.57
N GLY A 74 7.14 -2.04 3.76
CA GLY A 74 8.12 -1.99 2.68
C GLY A 74 9.55 -2.04 3.19
N SER A 75 9.85 -1.34 4.30
CA SER A 75 11.18 -1.31 4.91
C SER A 75 11.56 -2.58 5.67
N ALA A 76 10.60 -3.37 6.16
CA ALA A 76 10.88 -4.59 6.94
C ALA A 76 11.17 -5.80 6.05
N MET A 77 10.61 -5.81 4.85
CA MET A 77 10.74 -6.89 3.87
C MET A 77 12.09 -6.88 3.17
N GLN A 78 12.69 -8.06 2.98
CA GLN A 78 13.92 -8.21 2.21
C GLN A 78 13.65 -8.00 0.71
N SER A 79 14.69 -7.73 -0.07
CA SER A 79 14.60 -7.61 -1.54
C SER A 79 14.19 -8.92 -2.23
N THR A 80 14.33 -10.05 -1.54
CA THR A 80 13.84 -11.36 -1.96
C THR A 80 12.45 -11.66 -1.40
N ASP A 81 11.84 -10.85 -0.53
CA ASP A 81 10.44 -11.12 -0.15
C ASP A 81 9.49 -10.68 -1.29
N VAL A 82 8.27 -11.21 -1.27
CA VAL A 82 7.23 -10.93 -2.29
C VAL A 82 6.06 -10.21 -1.66
N LEU A 83 5.70 -9.05 -2.21
CA LEU A 83 4.52 -8.30 -1.82
C LEU A 83 3.33 -8.69 -2.71
N ALA A 84 2.18 -8.95 -2.10
CA ALA A 84 0.88 -9.03 -2.74
C ALA A 84 0.02 -7.85 -2.24
N PRO A 85 0.10 -6.68 -2.89
CA PRO A 85 -0.48 -5.45 -2.39
C PRO A 85 -1.98 -5.36 -2.68
N TYR A 86 -2.67 -4.49 -1.95
CA TYR A 86 -3.97 -3.96 -2.36
C TYR A 86 -3.82 -2.53 -2.88
N TYR A 87 -4.91 -1.99 -3.42
CA TYR A 87 -4.92 -0.70 -4.12
C TYR A 87 -4.51 0.53 -3.29
N ARG A 88 -4.24 0.45 -1.97
CA ARG A 88 -3.81 1.60 -1.14
C ARG A 88 -2.35 1.52 -0.65
N ASP A 89 -1.56 0.59 -1.19
CA ASP A 89 -0.15 0.34 -0.80
C ASP A 89 0.89 1.24 -1.47
N MET A 90 0.55 2.46 -1.85
CA MET A 90 1.50 3.39 -2.48
C MET A 90 2.74 3.58 -1.58
N PRO A 91 2.61 3.74 -0.24
CA PRO A 91 3.78 3.86 0.64
C PRO A 91 4.61 2.59 0.71
N THR A 92 3.97 1.42 0.73
CA THR A 92 4.66 0.12 0.74
C THR A 92 5.50 -0.04 -0.50
N LEU A 93 4.91 0.16 -1.69
CA LEU A 93 5.60 0.04 -2.97
C LEU A 93 6.75 1.05 -3.08
N TRP A 94 6.56 2.29 -2.63
CA TRP A 94 7.63 3.27 -2.55
C TRP A 94 8.82 2.77 -1.71
N ALA A 95 8.56 2.28 -0.49
CA ALA A 95 9.59 1.74 0.39
C ALA A 95 10.24 0.46 -0.17
N ARG A 96 9.57 -0.25 -1.09
CA ARG A 96 10.13 -1.39 -1.84
C ARG A 96 10.91 -0.99 -3.11
N GLY A 97 11.04 0.31 -3.38
CA GLY A 97 11.80 0.84 -4.52
C GLY A 97 10.99 1.03 -5.80
N ILE A 98 9.66 0.90 -5.75
CA ILE A 98 8.80 1.21 -6.88
C ILE A 98 8.61 2.73 -6.96
N SER A 99 8.85 3.28 -8.15
CA SER A 99 8.88 4.72 -8.34
C SER A 99 7.49 5.37 -8.29
N MET A 100 7.45 6.64 -7.92
CA MET A 100 6.23 7.45 -8.05
C MET A 100 5.74 7.54 -9.50
N LEU A 101 6.66 7.48 -10.48
CA LEU A 101 6.32 7.47 -11.91
C LEU A 101 5.42 6.28 -12.26
N GLN A 102 5.80 5.08 -11.85
CA GLN A 102 5.03 3.85 -12.10
C GLN A 102 3.66 3.89 -11.45
N ASN A 103 3.60 4.42 -10.23
CA ASN A 103 2.37 4.61 -9.51
C ASN A 103 1.42 5.60 -10.23
N LEU A 104 1.96 6.75 -10.65
CA LEU A 104 1.20 7.72 -11.45
C LEU A 104 0.78 7.15 -12.81
N GLN A 105 1.63 6.36 -13.47
CA GLN A 105 1.32 5.71 -14.74
C GLN A 105 0.15 4.74 -14.60
N TYR A 106 0.19 3.87 -13.58
CA TYR A 106 -0.90 2.93 -13.29
C TYR A 106 -2.23 3.65 -13.03
N TRP A 107 -2.25 4.60 -12.09
CA TRP A 107 -3.47 5.38 -11.79
C TRP A 107 -3.85 6.39 -12.87
N GLY A 108 -2.94 6.66 -13.81
CA GLY A 108 -3.21 7.37 -15.06
C GLY A 108 -3.96 6.53 -16.10
N GLY A 109 -4.08 5.22 -15.86
CA GLY A 109 -4.77 4.28 -16.75
C GLY A 109 -3.85 3.49 -17.67
N ASP A 110 -2.55 3.47 -17.41
CA ASP A 110 -1.56 2.70 -18.18
C ASP A 110 -0.96 1.56 -17.34
N GLU A 111 -1.31 0.32 -17.68
CA GLU A 111 -0.88 -0.91 -17.00
C GLU A 111 0.64 -1.14 -17.07
N LEU A 112 1.39 -0.45 -17.94
CA LEU A 112 2.85 -0.48 -17.90
C LEU A 112 3.41 0.07 -16.58
N GLY A 113 2.62 0.85 -15.83
CA GLY A 113 2.95 1.22 -14.45
C GLY A 113 3.12 0.03 -13.51
N SER A 114 2.55 -1.14 -13.86
CA SER A 114 2.72 -2.41 -13.15
C SER A 114 4.01 -3.16 -13.51
N ASN A 115 4.78 -2.70 -14.52
CA ASN A 115 6.04 -3.30 -14.90
C ASN A 115 7.17 -2.81 -13.98
N PHE A 116 7.30 -3.48 -12.82
CA PHE A 116 8.25 -3.09 -11.78
C PHE A 116 9.71 -3.43 -12.14
N PRO A 117 10.67 -2.49 -12.01
CA PRO A 117 12.06 -2.79 -12.28
C PRO A 117 12.59 -3.77 -11.25
N SER A 118 13.64 -4.50 -11.63
CA SER A 118 14.39 -5.28 -10.65
C SER A 118 14.94 -4.38 -9.53
N ARG A 119 14.92 -4.92 -8.32
CA ARG A 119 15.31 -4.24 -7.08
C ARG A 119 16.81 -4.36 -6.77
N SER A 120 17.54 -5.22 -7.47
CA SER A 120 18.97 -5.47 -7.26
C SER A 120 19.60 -6.03 -8.54
N PRO A 121 20.88 -5.75 -8.84
CA PRO A 121 21.60 -6.37 -9.95
C PRO A 121 21.55 -7.91 -9.93
N ASP A 122 21.44 -8.53 -8.75
CA ASP A 122 21.41 -9.99 -8.57
C ASP A 122 20.01 -10.60 -8.73
N ILE A 123 18.99 -9.76 -8.91
CA ILE A 123 17.61 -10.19 -9.11
C ILE A 123 17.27 -9.89 -10.57
N SER A 124 16.84 -10.91 -11.32
CA SER A 124 16.56 -10.72 -12.76
C SER A 124 15.22 -10.04 -13.05
N HIS A 125 14.28 -10.09 -12.10
CA HIS A 125 12.93 -9.54 -12.23
C HIS A 125 12.34 -9.20 -10.85
N ASN A 126 11.43 -8.23 -10.80
CA ASN A 126 10.69 -7.96 -9.58
C ASN A 126 9.61 -9.01 -9.37
N ASP A 127 9.57 -9.61 -8.18
CA ASP A 127 8.58 -10.63 -7.83
C ASP A 127 7.34 -10.05 -7.13
N ASP A 128 7.32 -8.76 -6.79
CA ASP A 128 6.13 -8.13 -6.20
C ASP A 128 4.98 -8.11 -7.21
N MET A 129 3.78 -8.43 -6.73
CA MET A 129 2.57 -8.41 -7.54
C MET A 129 2.12 -6.96 -7.81
N PRO A 130 1.46 -6.69 -8.94
CA PRO A 130 0.88 -5.38 -9.22
C PRO A 130 -0.26 -5.05 -8.26
N PHE A 131 -0.77 -3.81 -8.33
CA PHE A 131 -1.94 -3.41 -7.56
C PHE A 131 -3.12 -4.37 -7.78
N CYS A 132 -3.74 -4.78 -6.67
CA CYS A 132 -4.96 -5.57 -6.72
C CYS A 132 -6.16 -4.71 -6.31
N VAL A 133 -6.99 -4.37 -7.29
CA VAL A 133 -8.27 -3.67 -7.08
C VAL A 133 -9.40 -4.63 -6.65
N PRO A 134 -9.53 -5.85 -7.21
CA PRO A 134 -10.50 -6.81 -6.71
C PRO A 134 -10.23 -7.16 -5.24
N ILE A 135 -11.25 -7.02 -4.40
CA ILE A 135 -11.08 -7.09 -2.96
C ILE A 135 -10.76 -8.52 -2.52
N SER A 136 -9.62 -8.67 -1.83
CA SER A 136 -9.13 -9.88 -1.17
C SER A 136 -8.55 -10.97 -2.07
N THR A 137 -8.62 -10.85 -3.40
CA THR A 137 -8.09 -11.88 -4.31
C THR A 137 -6.57 -12.02 -4.18
N GLN A 138 -5.84 -10.94 -3.89
CA GLN A 138 -4.40 -10.97 -3.63
C GLN A 138 -4.01 -11.85 -2.45
N CYS A 139 -4.89 -12.04 -1.46
CA CYS A 139 -4.64 -12.97 -0.35
C CYS A 139 -4.51 -14.41 -0.85
N THR A 140 -5.32 -14.81 -1.84
CA THR A 140 -5.27 -16.16 -2.42
C THR A 140 -4.02 -16.35 -3.28
N HIS A 141 -3.63 -15.34 -4.05
CA HIS A 141 -2.36 -15.34 -4.79
C HIS A 141 -1.16 -15.46 -3.83
N ALA A 142 -1.18 -14.71 -2.72
CA ALA A 142 -0.12 -14.76 -1.73
C ALA A 142 0.03 -16.14 -1.07
N VAL A 143 -1.09 -16.84 -0.82
CA VAL A 143 -1.08 -18.23 -0.36
C VAL A 143 -0.39 -19.15 -1.38
N GLY A 144 -0.71 -19.02 -2.66
CA GLY A 144 -0.06 -19.79 -3.73
C GLY A 144 1.44 -19.52 -3.83
N ILE A 145 1.85 -18.26 -3.78
CA ILE A 145 3.26 -17.84 -3.81
C ILE A 145 4.02 -18.40 -2.60
N ALA A 146 3.49 -18.23 -1.38
CA ALA A 146 4.12 -18.73 -0.16
C ALA A 146 4.19 -20.27 -0.13
N ALA A 147 3.15 -20.96 -0.62
CA ALA A 147 3.17 -22.41 -0.79
C ALA A 147 4.27 -22.84 -1.77
N ALA A 148 4.42 -22.15 -2.91
CA ALA A 148 5.48 -22.42 -3.87
C ALA A 148 6.88 -22.19 -3.27
N MET A 149 7.07 -21.13 -2.47
CA MET A 149 8.34 -20.89 -1.74
C MET A 149 8.68 -22.05 -0.82
N LYS A 150 7.71 -22.54 -0.04
CA LYS A 150 7.88 -23.68 0.85
C LYS A 150 8.23 -24.96 0.09
N ILE A 151 7.48 -25.28 -0.98
CA ILE A 151 7.72 -26.47 -1.82
C ILE A 151 9.13 -26.45 -2.42
N LYS A 152 9.60 -25.26 -2.84
CA LYS A 152 10.94 -25.07 -3.42
C LYS A 152 12.05 -24.94 -2.36
N GLY A 153 11.75 -24.97 -1.07
CA GLY A 153 12.73 -24.81 0.00
C GLY A 153 13.37 -23.40 0.05
N LEU A 154 12.66 -22.37 -0.40
CA LEU A 154 13.16 -21.00 -0.42
C LEU A 154 12.91 -20.33 0.95
N HIS A 155 13.96 -19.79 1.55
CA HIS A 155 13.88 -19.00 2.79
C HIS A 155 13.45 -17.54 2.51
N ARG A 156 12.30 -17.38 1.85
CA ARG A 156 11.67 -16.11 1.47
C ARG A 156 10.30 -16.02 2.12
N VAL A 157 9.74 -14.82 2.23
CA VAL A 157 8.41 -14.59 2.80
C VAL A 157 7.52 -13.89 1.79
N THR A 158 6.23 -14.22 1.80
CA THR A 158 5.21 -13.45 1.09
C THR A 158 4.46 -12.57 2.09
N VAL A 159 4.18 -11.32 1.74
CA VAL A 159 3.36 -10.40 2.53
C VAL A 159 2.12 -10.03 1.73
N ALA A 160 0.95 -10.26 2.31
CA ALA A 160 -0.32 -9.86 1.72
C ALA A 160 -0.95 -8.74 2.56
N THR A 161 -1.35 -7.67 1.92
CA THR A 161 -2.00 -6.54 2.58
C THR A 161 -3.47 -6.45 2.15
N CYS A 162 -4.33 -5.97 3.04
CA CYS A 162 -5.73 -5.73 2.71
C CYS A 162 -6.35 -4.69 3.67
N GLY A 163 -7.52 -4.16 3.32
CA GLY A 163 -8.32 -3.33 4.23
C GLY A 163 -9.22 -4.16 5.15
N ASP A 164 -9.80 -3.52 6.16
CA ASP A 164 -10.81 -4.06 7.06
C ASP A 164 -11.99 -4.71 6.31
N GLY A 165 -12.52 -4.05 5.27
CA GLY A 165 -13.61 -4.58 4.45
C GLY A 165 -13.27 -5.90 3.74
N ALA A 166 -12.00 -6.10 3.37
CA ALA A 166 -11.55 -7.31 2.69
C ALA A 166 -11.68 -8.55 3.58
N THR A 167 -11.62 -8.38 4.91
CA THR A 167 -11.71 -9.48 5.88
C THR A 167 -13.09 -10.16 5.94
N SER A 168 -14.07 -9.62 5.22
CA SER A 168 -15.42 -10.17 5.06
C SER A 168 -15.60 -10.97 3.76
N LYS A 169 -14.60 -11.00 2.88
CA LYS A 169 -14.62 -11.83 1.67
C LYS A 169 -14.28 -13.28 2.03
N GLY A 170 -14.89 -14.24 1.32
CA GLY A 170 -14.57 -15.66 1.43
C GLY A 170 -13.08 -15.92 1.19
N ASP A 171 -12.53 -15.30 0.14
CA ASP A 171 -11.12 -15.35 -0.25
C ASP A 171 -10.16 -15.09 0.92
N PHE A 172 -10.48 -14.13 1.81
CA PHE A 172 -9.65 -13.83 2.98
C PHE A 172 -9.67 -14.99 3.98
N LEU A 173 -10.85 -15.48 4.34
CA LEU A 173 -11.03 -16.56 5.33
C LEU A 173 -10.45 -17.89 4.82
N GLU A 174 -10.65 -18.20 3.54
CA GLU A 174 -10.06 -19.34 2.87
C GLU A 174 -8.53 -19.25 2.88
N SER A 175 -7.98 -18.06 2.59
CA SER A 175 -6.54 -17.81 2.63
C SER A 175 -5.95 -18.02 4.02
N LEU A 176 -6.61 -17.52 5.07
CA LEU A 176 -6.18 -17.75 6.46
C LEU A 176 -6.17 -19.25 6.78
N ASN A 177 -7.26 -19.95 6.46
CA ASN A 177 -7.38 -21.39 6.71
C ASN A 177 -6.27 -22.18 6.00
N CYS A 178 -6.04 -21.92 4.72
CA CYS A 178 -4.94 -22.52 3.95
C CYS A 178 -3.57 -22.21 4.58
N ALA A 179 -3.34 -20.98 5.01
CA ALA A 179 -2.08 -20.58 5.61
C ALA A 179 -1.79 -21.32 6.92
N GLY A 180 -2.82 -21.55 7.74
CA GLY A 180 -2.74 -22.33 8.97
C GLY A 180 -2.43 -23.80 8.73
N VAL A 181 -3.23 -24.48 7.90
CA VAL A 181 -3.06 -25.92 7.66
C VAL A 181 -1.78 -26.23 6.90
N TRP A 182 -1.37 -25.38 5.96
CA TRP A 182 -0.16 -25.63 5.16
C TRP A 182 1.13 -25.15 5.83
N ASN A 183 1.05 -24.38 6.92
CA ASN A 183 2.21 -23.83 7.63
C ASN A 183 3.22 -23.18 6.66
N ILE A 184 2.78 -22.16 5.92
CA ILE A 184 3.52 -21.48 4.84
C ILE A 184 4.12 -20.14 5.30
N PRO A 185 5.21 -19.66 4.66
CA PRO A 185 5.89 -18.41 5.03
C PRO A 185 5.12 -17.18 4.53
N LEU A 186 4.03 -16.84 5.23
CA LEU A 186 3.09 -15.78 4.83
C LEU A 186 2.76 -14.84 6.01
N VAL A 187 2.85 -13.53 5.79
CA VAL A 187 2.35 -12.54 6.75
C VAL A 187 1.19 -11.78 6.10
N PHE A 188 0.04 -11.79 6.75
CA PHE A 188 -1.10 -10.95 6.39
C PHE A 188 -1.05 -9.66 7.20
N VAL A 189 -1.27 -8.51 6.57
CA VAL A 189 -1.41 -7.23 7.25
C VAL A 189 -2.76 -6.61 6.87
N ILE A 190 -3.63 -6.42 7.86
CA ILE A 190 -4.87 -5.69 7.71
C ILE A 190 -4.59 -4.22 8.05
N ASN A 191 -4.76 -3.33 7.08
CA ASN A 191 -4.94 -1.91 7.35
C ASN A 191 -6.38 -1.67 7.81
N ASN A 192 -6.59 -1.76 9.14
CA ASN A 192 -7.89 -1.48 9.74
C ASN A 192 -8.05 0.03 9.89
N ASN A 193 -8.59 0.68 8.86
CA ASN A 193 -8.78 2.13 8.81
C ASN A 193 -10.21 2.57 9.21
N GLN A 194 -10.97 1.65 9.82
CA GLN A 194 -12.33 1.78 10.35
C GLN A 194 -13.46 1.83 9.30
N TRP A 195 -13.15 1.88 8.00
CA TRP A 195 -14.15 2.16 6.95
C TRP A 195 -13.93 1.39 5.64
N ALA A 196 -14.90 0.55 5.27
CA ALA A 196 -15.03 -0.06 3.95
C ALA A 196 -15.95 0.80 3.05
N ILE A 197 -15.36 1.74 2.30
CA ILE A 197 -16.11 2.81 1.60
C ILE A 197 -16.93 3.60 2.61
N SER A 198 -18.24 3.33 2.69
CA SER A 198 -19.24 3.92 3.57
C SER A 198 -19.72 3.00 4.70
N VAL A 199 -19.26 1.74 4.73
CA VAL A 199 -19.61 0.78 5.77
C VAL A 199 -18.60 0.92 6.92
N PRO A 200 -19.02 1.37 8.11
CA PRO A 200 -18.14 1.43 9.27
C PRO A 200 -17.85 0.03 9.81
N LEU A 201 -16.69 -0.13 10.47
CA LEU A 201 -16.20 -1.43 10.97
C LEU A 201 -17.23 -2.23 11.77
N HIS A 202 -18.04 -1.57 12.61
CA HIS A 202 -19.04 -2.25 13.45
C HIS A 202 -20.21 -2.87 12.66
N LEU A 203 -20.43 -2.45 11.40
CA LEU A 203 -21.35 -3.10 10.46
C LEU A 203 -20.64 -4.08 9.53
N GLN A 204 -19.30 -4.08 9.53
CA GLN A 204 -18.48 -4.94 8.68
C GLN A 204 -18.27 -6.32 9.29
N CYS A 205 -17.98 -6.39 10.60
CA CYS A 205 -17.72 -7.63 11.30
C CYS A 205 -18.16 -7.56 12.77
N HIS A 206 -18.70 -8.67 13.29
CA HIS A 206 -19.10 -8.77 14.69
C HIS A 206 -18.00 -9.32 15.62
N ALA A 207 -16.85 -9.74 15.07
CA ALA A 207 -15.69 -10.06 15.89
C ALA A 207 -15.25 -8.79 16.65
N GLU A 208 -14.79 -8.97 17.89
CA GLU A 208 -14.32 -7.85 18.72
C GLU A 208 -13.13 -7.14 18.05
N HIS A 209 -12.20 -7.93 17.51
CA HIS A 209 -11.06 -7.45 16.72
C HIS A 209 -10.91 -8.30 15.45
N LEU A 210 -10.42 -7.71 14.36
CA LEU A 210 -10.25 -8.46 13.10
C LEU A 210 -9.16 -9.53 13.23
N VAL A 211 -8.17 -9.31 14.10
CA VAL A 211 -7.12 -10.27 14.44
C VAL A 211 -7.68 -11.57 15.03
N ASP A 212 -8.87 -11.55 15.64
CA ASP A 212 -9.48 -12.76 16.23
C ASP A 212 -9.79 -13.83 15.17
N LYS A 213 -9.90 -13.45 13.89
CA LYS A 213 -10.03 -14.38 12.76
C LYS A 213 -8.83 -15.34 12.66
N ALA A 214 -7.65 -14.94 13.13
CA ALA A 214 -6.46 -15.79 13.18
C ALA A 214 -6.69 -17.05 14.01
N LYS A 215 -7.48 -16.97 15.10
CA LYS A 215 -7.78 -18.09 15.99
C LYS A 215 -8.49 -19.22 15.26
N GLY A 216 -9.43 -18.88 14.38
CA GLY A 216 -10.17 -19.85 13.56
C GLY A 216 -9.28 -20.61 12.57
N ALA A 217 -8.17 -20.01 12.14
CA ALA A 217 -7.18 -20.62 11.26
C ALA A 217 -6.00 -21.25 12.01
N GLY A 218 -5.94 -21.14 13.34
CA GLY A 218 -4.82 -21.66 14.14
C GLY A 218 -3.48 -20.95 13.87
N ILE A 219 -3.49 -19.71 13.39
CA ILE A 219 -2.28 -18.92 13.13
C ILE A 219 -2.08 -17.83 14.20
N LYS A 220 -0.86 -17.30 14.29
CA LYS A 220 -0.56 -16.19 15.22
C LYS A 220 -1.31 -14.94 14.78
N GLY A 221 -1.97 -14.28 15.73
CA GLY A 221 -2.60 -12.98 15.54
C GLY A 221 -1.90 -11.91 16.40
N ILE A 222 -1.63 -10.73 15.85
CA ILE A 222 -1.06 -9.58 16.58
C ILE A 222 -1.87 -8.32 16.24
N MET A 223 -2.29 -7.57 17.25
CA MET A 223 -2.91 -6.26 17.08
C MET A 223 -1.89 -5.17 17.39
N VAL A 224 -1.74 -4.21 16.50
CA VAL A 224 -0.70 -3.18 16.54
C VAL A 224 -1.32 -1.81 16.31
N ASP A 225 -0.83 -0.78 17.00
CA ASP A 225 -1.15 0.59 16.65
C ASP A 225 -0.52 0.92 15.29
N GLY A 226 -1.34 0.96 14.24
CA GLY A 226 -0.90 1.20 12.86
C GLY A 226 -0.28 2.57 12.63
N ASN A 227 -0.48 3.52 13.56
CA ASN A 227 0.08 4.86 13.50
C ASN A 227 1.38 5.00 14.31
N ASP A 228 1.82 3.94 15.01
CA ASP A 228 3.14 3.83 15.61
C ASP A 228 4.07 3.04 14.68
N ILE A 229 4.92 3.75 13.94
CA ILE A 229 5.88 3.12 13.01
C ILE A 229 6.80 2.13 13.73
N VAL A 230 7.15 2.38 14.99
CA VAL A 230 8.07 1.50 15.73
C VAL A 230 7.38 0.19 16.04
N ALA A 231 6.13 0.25 16.50
CA ALA A 231 5.34 -0.94 16.80
C ALA A 231 5.04 -1.76 15.54
N MET A 232 4.69 -1.08 14.44
CA MET A 232 4.47 -1.73 13.14
C MET A 232 5.73 -2.42 12.64
N TYR A 233 6.86 -1.72 12.62
CA TYR A 233 8.13 -2.28 12.14
C TYR A 233 8.61 -3.44 13.00
N ASP A 234 8.50 -3.33 14.33
CA ASP A 234 8.85 -4.41 15.26
C ASP A 234 8.02 -5.69 15.04
N ALA A 235 6.70 -5.53 14.95
CA ALA A 235 5.79 -6.64 14.72
C ALA A 235 6.05 -7.34 13.38
N LEU A 236 6.39 -6.57 12.34
CA LEU A 236 6.77 -7.08 11.03
C LEU A 236 8.11 -7.81 11.07
N LEU A 237 9.17 -7.23 11.66
CA LEU A 237 10.48 -7.89 11.78
C LEU A 237 10.36 -9.27 12.42
N GLN A 238 9.61 -9.35 13.53
CA GLN A 238 9.38 -10.61 14.22
C GLN A 238 8.56 -11.58 13.36
N SER A 239 7.46 -11.12 12.76
CA SER A 239 6.56 -12.00 11.98
C SER A 239 7.23 -12.53 10.70
N LEU A 240 8.00 -11.69 10.02
CA LEU A 240 8.76 -12.06 8.82
C LEU A 240 9.88 -13.05 9.19
N ASP A 241 10.62 -12.82 10.27
CA ASP A 241 11.65 -13.77 10.72
C ASP A 241 11.06 -15.14 11.09
N GLN A 242 9.94 -15.17 11.81
CA GLN A 242 9.25 -16.42 12.16
C GLN A 242 8.75 -17.16 10.90
N ALA A 243 8.10 -16.45 9.98
CA ALA A 243 7.64 -17.03 8.72
C ALA A 243 8.81 -17.64 7.92
N ARG A 244 9.93 -16.90 7.81
CA ARG A 244 11.15 -17.33 7.11
C ARG A 244 11.79 -18.58 7.74
N LYS A 245 11.66 -18.72 9.06
CA LYS A 245 12.11 -19.90 9.84
C LYS A 245 11.11 -21.07 9.84
N GLY A 246 10.03 -20.98 9.07
CA GLY A 246 9.03 -22.05 8.93
C GLY A 246 8.10 -22.19 10.14
N LYS A 247 7.94 -21.12 10.94
CA LYS A 247 7.04 -21.06 12.09
C LYS A 247 5.60 -20.67 11.73
N GLY A 248 5.30 -20.68 10.44
CA GLY A 248 3.96 -20.48 9.90
C GLY A 248 3.59 -19.04 9.68
N ALA A 249 2.32 -18.86 9.34
CA ALA A 249 1.78 -17.57 9.00
C ALA A 249 1.44 -16.72 10.24
N THR A 250 1.42 -15.40 10.06
CA THR A 250 0.96 -14.45 11.07
C THR A 250 -0.05 -13.49 10.45
N LEU A 251 -1.11 -13.17 11.19
CA LEU A 251 -2.05 -12.08 10.89
C LEU A 251 -1.73 -10.88 11.79
N ILE A 252 -1.42 -9.74 11.17
CA ILE A 252 -1.25 -8.46 11.84
C ILE A 252 -2.47 -7.59 11.55
N GLU A 253 -3.17 -7.15 12.58
CA GLU A 253 -4.18 -6.08 12.50
C GLU A 253 -3.51 -4.76 12.88
N ALA A 254 -3.32 -3.88 11.90
CA ALA A 254 -2.80 -2.54 12.08
C ALA A 254 -3.98 -1.57 12.20
N VAL A 255 -4.28 -1.14 13.43
CA VAL A 255 -5.40 -0.23 13.70
C VAL A 255 -4.98 1.21 13.41
N SER A 256 -5.69 1.84 12.49
CA SER A 256 -5.48 3.21 12.04
C SER A 256 -6.84 3.85 11.72
N TYR A 257 -6.84 4.96 11.00
CA TYR A 257 -8.05 5.65 10.56
C TYR A 257 -7.84 6.27 9.18
N ARG A 258 -8.82 6.12 8.28
CA ARG A 258 -8.79 6.74 6.94
C ARG A 258 -9.11 8.23 7.06
N LEU A 259 -8.12 9.11 6.99
CA LEU A 259 -8.32 10.56 7.19
C LEU A 259 -8.90 11.28 5.95
N CYS A 260 -9.07 10.56 4.84
CA CYS A 260 -9.57 11.05 3.55
C CYS A 260 -10.84 10.32 3.11
N ASP A 261 -11.40 10.73 1.97
CA ASP A 261 -12.46 9.99 1.25
C ASP A 261 -11.98 8.58 0.86
N HIS A 262 -12.89 7.70 0.44
CA HIS A 262 -12.49 6.35 0.02
C HIS A 262 -11.53 6.37 -1.17
N THR A 263 -11.88 7.17 -2.18
CA THR A 263 -11.08 7.53 -3.36
C THR A 263 -11.46 8.95 -3.76
N THR A 264 -10.79 9.50 -4.78
CA THR A 264 -11.17 10.78 -5.37
C THR A 264 -12.57 10.80 -6.04
N ALA A 265 -13.24 9.65 -6.18
CA ALA A 265 -14.60 9.55 -6.72
C ALA A 265 -15.68 9.43 -5.61
N ASP A 266 -15.28 9.50 -4.34
CA ASP A 266 -16.15 9.35 -3.18
C ASP A 266 -16.31 10.68 -2.42
N ASP A 267 -17.33 10.76 -1.57
CA ASP A 267 -17.57 11.89 -0.66
C ASP A 267 -17.94 11.33 0.72
N ALA A 268 -16.97 11.33 1.63
CA ALA A 268 -17.15 10.74 2.96
C ALA A 268 -18.04 11.57 3.89
N SER A 269 -18.25 12.86 3.60
CA SER A 269 -19.12 13.72 4.42
C SER A 269 -20.58 13.22 4.46
N ARG A 270 -20.95 12.37 3.51
CA ARG A 270 -22.29 11.79 3.40
C ARG A 270 -22.59 10.67 4.40
N TYR A 271 -21.56 10.08 5.01
CA TYR A 271 -21.71 8.88 5.85
C TYR A 271 -20.78 8.84 7.06
N ARG A 272 -19.89 9.82 7.21
CA ARG A 272 -18.90 9.87 8.29
C ARG A 272 -18.92 11.24 8.97
N ASP A 273 -18.90 11.23 10.30
CA ASP A 273 -18.95 12.44 11.10
C ASP A 273 -17.62 13.20 11.06
N ASP A 274 -17.67 14.50 10.81
CA ASP A 274 -16.50 15.39 10.80
C ASP A 274 -15.79 15.41 12.16
N GLU A 275 -16.53 15.27 13.27
CA GLU A 275 -15.95 15.25 14.61
C GLU A 275 -15.15 13.96 14.85
N GLU A 276 -15.60 12.83 14.30
CA GLU A 276 -14.84 11.58 14.30
C GLU A 276 -13.52 11.75 13.55
N VAL A 277 -13.53 12.42 12.39
CA VAL A 277 -12.32 12.70 11.60
C VAL A 277 -11.38 13.66 12.36
N LYS A 278 -11.90 14.73 12.99
CA LYS A 278 -11.07 15.64 13.80
C LYS A 278 -10.40 14.93 14.97
N GLN A 279 -11.11 14.00 15.62
CA GLN A 279 -10.54 13.17 16.67
C GLN A 279 -9.45 12.25 16.11
N ALA A 280 -9.67 11.62 14.96
CA ALA A 280 -8.70 10.75 14.32
C ALA A 280 -7.39 11.48 13.94
N TRP A 281 -7.46 12.75 13.54
CA TRP A 281 -6.28 13.58 13.28
C TRP A 281 -5.34 13.73 14.48
N GLN A 282 -5.83 13.57 15.71
CA GLN A 282 -4.98 13.56 16.92
C GLN A 282 -4.03 12.35 16.98
N TYR A 283 -4.23 11.35 16.11
CA TYR A 283 -3.47 10.11 16.07
C TYR A 283 -2.56 10.02 14.84
N ASP A 284 -2.41 11.09 14.06
CA ASP A 284 -1.62 11.14 12.83
C ASP A 284 -0.20 10.57 13.03
N PRO A 285 0.22 9.55 12.25
CA PRO A 285 1.54 8.92 12.41
C PRO A 285 2.71 9.89 12.21
N ILE A 286 2.55 10.86 11.32
CA ILE A 286 3.60 11.84 11.03
C ILE A 286 3.78 12.80 12.19
N ALA A 287 2.68 13.42 12.65
CA ALA A 287 2.71 14.29 13.83
C ALA A 287 3.28 13.55 15.06
N ARG A 288 2.86 12.30 15.28
CA ARG A 288 3.34 11.45 16.38
C ARG A 288 4.86 11.33 16.39
N LEU A 289 5.44 10.87 15.28
CA LEU A 289 6.89 10.66 15.19
C LEU A 289 7.65 11.99 15.17
N LYS A 290 7.09 13.05 14.54
CA LYS A 290 7.68 14.40 14.59
C LYS A 290 7.86 14.88 16.02
N THR A 291 6.80 14.81 16.82
CA THR A 291 6.83 15.24 18.22
C THR A 291 7.84 14.43 19.03
N TYR A 292 7.89 13.10 18.83
CA TYR A 292 8.91 12.27 19.45
C TYR A 292 10.33 12.73 19.09
N LEU A 293 10.64 12.89 17.79
CA LEU A 293 11.97 13.26 17.32
C LEU A 293 12.39 14.65 17.81
N ILE A 294 11.49 15.64 17.81
CA ILE A 294 11.75 16.98 18.35
C ILE A 294 12.08 16.90 19.84
N ASN A 295 11.31 16.14 20.62
CA ASN A 295 11.54 15.98 22.06
C ASN A 295 12.89 15.29 22.36
N GLN A 296 13.39 14.47 21.44
CA GLN A 296 14.74 13.87 21.53
C GLN A 296 15.85 14.74 20.94
N ASN A 297 15.56 15.95 20.44
CA ASN A 297 16.49 16.81 19.70
C ASN A 297 17.06 16.16 18.42
N LEU A 298 16.28 15.27 17.80
CA LEU A 298 16.61 14.55 16.57
C LEU A 298 15.94 15.14 15.33
N TRP A 299 15.14 16.19 15.49
CA TRP A 299 14.51 16.89 14.38
C TRP A 299 14.27 18.36 14.74
N SER A 300 14.34 19.23 13.75
CA SER A 300 14.18 20.67 13.90
C SER A 300 13.36 21.27 12.76
N GLU A 301 12.86 22.49 12.94
CA GLU A 301 12.14 23.21 11.88
C GLU A 301 13.02 23.49 10.65
N VAL A 302 14.34 23.63 10.84
CA VAL A 302 15.29 23.80 9.72
C VAL A 302 15.37 22.52 8.89
N GLU A 303 15.51 21.36 9.55
CA GLU A 303 15.53 20.04 8.88
C GLU A 303 14.19 19.74 8.21
N GLU A 304 13.07 20.11 8.84
CA GLU A 304 11.73 20.01 8.25
C GLU A 304 11.64 20.79 6.94
N SER A 305 11.99 22.07 6.96
CA SER A 305 11.96 22.94 5.78
C SER A 305 12.82 22.39 4.64
N GLN A 306 14.04 21.96 4.95
CA GLN A 306 14.95 21.36 3.96
C GLN A 306 14.38 20.07 3.37
N TRP A 307 13.78 19.23 4.21
CA TRP A 307 13.19 17.97 3.73
C TRP A 307 11.98 18.19 2.85
N LEU A 308 11.14 19.18 3.16
CA LEU A 308 9.98 19.55 2.35
C LEU A 308 10.40 20.05 0.96
N ASP A 309 11.48 20.81 0.85
CA ASP A 309 12.05 21.24 -0.44
C ASP A 309 12.51 20.04 -1.29
N ILE A 310 13.17 19.06 -0.64
CA ILE A 310 13.60 17.82 -1.30
C ILE A 310 12.38 17.01 -1.77
N CYS A 311 11.35 16.90 -0.93
CA CYS A 311 10.10 16.24 -1.31
C CYS A 311 9.48 16.90 -2.52
N TYR A 312 9.37 18.23 -2.52
CA TYR A 312 8.82 19.00 -3.63
C TYR A 312 9.57 18.74 -4.94
N GLN A 313 10.90 18.78 -4.92
CA GLN A 313 11.73 18.52 -6.10
C GLN A 313 11.52 17.10 -6.64
N ARG A 314 11.61 16.09 -5.78
CA ARG A 314 11.44 14.68 -6.17
C ARG A 314 10.06 14.40 -6.76
N ILE A 315 9.02 14.91 -6.12
CA ILE A 315 7.64 14.70 -6.56
C ILE A 315 7.41 15.38 -7.91
N ASN A 316 7.85 16.63 -8.09
CA ASN A 316 7.66 17.30 -9.38
C ASN A 316 8.46 16.64 -10.50
N GLN A 317 9.67 16.15 -10.23
CA GLN A 317 10.43 15.37 -11.21
C GLN A 317 9.66 14.12 -11.68
N ALA A 318 9.06 13.36 -10.74
CA ALA A 318 8.24 12.20 -11.09
C ALA A 318 6.98 12.59 -11.88
N VAL A 319 6.35 13.71 -11.55
CA VAL A 319 5.19 14.23 -12.27
C VAL A 319 5.55 14.70 -13.68
N ASP A 320 6.67 15.39 -13.85
CA ASP A 320 7.13 15.84 -15.16
C ASP A 320 7.45 14.64 -16.06
N GLN A 321 8.07 13.59 -15.50
CA GLN A 321 8.29 12.33 -16.21
C GLN A 321 6.98 11.65 -16.61
N TYR A 322 6.00 11.59 -15.69
CA TYR A 322 4.68 11.00 -15.95
C TYR A 322 3.93 11.75 -17.06
N LEU A 323 3.91 13.10 -17.01
CA LEU A 323 3.24 13.93 -18.02
C LEU A 323 3.95 13.91 -19.38
N ALA A 324 5.22 13.50 -19.41
CA ALA A 324 5.99 13.31 -20.64
C ALA A 324 5.87 11.90 -21.24
N LEU A 325 5.15 10.97 -20.57
CA LEU A 325 4.92 9.63 -21.12
C LEU A 325 4.16 9.71 -22.44
N THR A 326 4.57 8.88 -23.40
CA THR A 326 3.84 8.74 -24.66
C THR A 326 2.58 7.92 -24.41
N VAL A 327 1.43 8.48 -24.81
CA VAL A 327 0.15 7.76 -24.77
C VAL A 327 0.25 6.53 -25.65
N GLN A 328 -0.11 5.37 -25.10
CA GLN A 328 -0.07 4.11 -25.84
C GLN A 328 -1.12 4.11 -26.96
N ALA A 329 -0.77 3.50 -28.09
CA ALA A 329 -1.70 3.33 -29.19
C ALA A 329 -2.86 2.40 -28.75
N PRO A 330 -4.10 2.58 -29.25
CA PRO A 330 -5.25 1.78 -28.80
C PRO A 330 -5.06 0.26 -28.94
N GLU A 331 -4.32 -0.18 -29.96
CA GLU A 331 -4.03 -1.59 -30.21
C GLU A 331 -3.10 -2.24 -29.17
N SER A 332 -2.45 -1.45 -28.31
CA SER A 332 -1.66 -1.97 -27.19
C SER A 332 -2.49 -2.81 -26.20
N ALA A 333 -3.81 -2.60 -26.17
CA ALA A 333 -4.74 -3.41 -25.39
C ALA A 333 -4.69 -4.92 -25.72
N PHE A 334 -4.15 -5.29 -26.89
CA PHE A 334 -4.01 -6.68 -27.32
C PHE A 334 -2.62 -7.28 -27.03
N ASP A 335 -1.60 -6.48 -26.70
CA ASP A 335 -0.20 -6.93 -26.72
C ASP A 335 0.15 -7.91 -25.59
N TYR A 336 -0.55 -7.82 -24.46
CA TYR A 336 -0.24 -8.59 -23.25
C TYR A 336 -1.42 -9.41 -22.72
N LEU A 337 -2.45 -9.64 -23.54
CA LEU A 337 -3.60 -10.48 -23.16
C LEU A 337 -3.20 -11.96 -23.01
N TYR A 338 -2.24 -12.41 -23.82
CA TYR A 338 -1.68 -13.76 -23.81
C TYR A 338 -0.16 -13.69 -23.99
N GLU A 339 0.55 -14.80 -23.71
CA GLU A 339 2.00 -14.90 -23.95
C GLU A 339 2.38 -14.65 -25.43
N LYS A 340 1.51 -15.07 -26.34
CA LYS A 340 1.64 -14.85 -27.79
C LYS A 340 0.32 -14.31 -28.32
N ALA A 341 0.39 -13.42 -29.30
CA ALA A 341 -0.78 -12.90 -29.98
C ALA A 341 -1.66 -14.05 -30.50
N ASP A 342 -2.94 -14.02 -30.13
CA ASP A 342 -3.94 -14.96 -30.60
C ASP A 342 -4.39 -14.56 -32.02
N PRO A 343 -4.24 -15.43 -33.03
CA PRO A 343 -4.69 -15.15 -34.40
C PRO A 343 -6.15 -14.72 -34.51
N ASP A 344 -7.02 -15.20 -33.62
CA ASP A 344 -8.44 -14.87 -33.62
C ASP A 344 -8.72 -13.40 -33.22
N LEU A 345 -7.74 -12.73 -32.63
CA LEU A 345 -7.81 -11.30 -32.25
C LEU A 345 -7.26 -10.36 -33.33
N HIS A 346 -6.58 -10.88 -34.36
CA HIS A 346 -5.95 -10.04 -35.38
C HIS A 346 -6.98 -9.16 -36.11
N SER A 347 -8.14 -9.70 -36.49
CA SER A 347 -9.17 -8.92 -37.17
C SER A 347 -9.74 -7.79 -36.31
N GLN A 348 -9.87 -8.02 -34.99
CA GLN A 348 -10.34 -7.02 -34.04
C GLN A 348 -9.29 -5.92 -33.84
N ARG A 349 -8.01 -6.32 -33.76
CA ARG A 349 -6.87 -5.39 -33.69
C ARG A 349 -6.81 -4.50 -34.93
N ASP A 350 -6.91 -5.09 -36.12
CA ASP A 350 -6.90 -4.36 -37.40
C ASP A 350 -8.09 -3.41 -37.51
N GLU A 351 -9.28 -3.82 -37.07
CA GLU A 351 -10.46 -2.96 -37.04
C GLU A 351 -10.23 -1.73 -36.15
N LEU A 352 -9.63 -1.92 -34.97
CA LEU A 352 -9.31 -0.84 -34.04
C LEU A 352 -8.29 0.14 -34.63
N ILE A 353 -7.21 -0.36 -35.22
CA ILE A 353 -6.17 0.46 -35.88
C ILE A 353 -6.80 1.28 -37.01
N ASN A 354 -7.58 0.64 -37.89
CA ASN A 354 -8.24 1.31 -39.00
C ASN A 354 -9.23 2.38 -38.51
N LYS A 355 -9.95 2.13 -37.40
CA LYS A 355 -10.83 3.12 -36.79
C LYS A 355 -10.05 4.29 -36.21
N ALA A 356 -8.97 4.05 -35.47
CA ALA A 356 -8.13 5.10 -34.89
C ALA A 356 -7.55 6.02 -35.99
N MET A 357 -6.97 5.44 -37.06
CA MET A 357 -6.44 6.21 -38.20
C MET A 357 -7.51 7.07 -38.89
N ARG A 358 -8.76 6.60 -38.98
CA ARG A 358 -9.87 7.40 -39.55
C ARG A 358 -10.23 8.59 -38.66
N MET A 359 -10.26 8.40 -37.34
CA MET A 359 -10.56 9.47 -36.38
C MET A 359 -9.47 10.53 -36.35
N GLU A 360 -8.19 10.14 -36.42
CA GLU A 360 -7.07 11.09 -36.50
C GLU A 360 -7.12 11.96 -37.77
N LYS A 361 -7.45 11.37 -38.92
CA LYS A 361 -7.63 12.11 -40.18
C LYS A 361 -8.79 13.11 -40.11
N GLN A 362 -9.88 12.77 -39.42
CA GLN A 362 -11.01 13.68 -39.23
C GLN A 362 -10.67 14.85 -38.31
N ASN A 363 -9.93 14.59 -37.21
CA ASN A 363 -9.51 15.63 -36.28
C ASN A 363 -8.44 16.58 -36.87
N SER A 364 -7.56 16.08 -37.75
CA SER A 364 -6.54 16.90 -38.42
C SER A 364 -7.07 17.68 -39.63
N GLY A 365 -8.18 17.26 -40.25
CA GLY A 365 -8.82 17.96 -41.36
C GLY A 365 -9.76 19.11 -40.96
N GLY A 366 -10.14 19.22 -39.68
CA GLY A 366 -11.09 20.24 -39.18
C GLY A 366 -10.50 21.61 -38.86
N ASN A 367 -9.18 21.81 -39.01
CA ASN A 367 -8.48 23.04 -38.63
C ASN A 367 -8.14 23.97 -39.82
N ASN A 368 -8.72 23.72 -41.00
CA ASN A 368 -8.57 24.52 -42.23
C ASN A 368 -9.92 25.02 -42.77
N GLY A 369 -10.76 25.62 -41.90
CA GLY A 369 -12.07 26.17 -42.26
C GLY A 369 -12.24 27.59 -41.76
#